data_AF-A0A257NRK8-F1
#
_entry.id   AF-A0A257NRK8-F1
#
_cell.length_a   1.000
_cell.length_b   1.000
_cell.length_c   1.000
_cell.angle_alpha   90.00
_cell.angle_beta   90.00
_cell.angle_gamma   90.00
#
_symmetry.space_group_name_H-M   'P 1'
#
loop_
_entity.id
_entity.type
_entity.pdbx_description
1 polymer ?
#
loop_
_entity_poly.entity_id
_entity_poly.type
_entity_poly.pdbx_seq_one_letter_code
_entity_poly.pdbx_strand_id
1 'polypeptide(L)'
;MNMAGQFRPIPPGGEPPLVAAQLQQGLELVEDLSIKLQHLDELMLTGQPNEISEAAATVEFALKSSAPAFADIADTMGRLGASSLAAAAAQLRHIEEEDAAGLAEALRFALARFAKRSVNANRRAVQLNRGLNAALKTLQALGVQESGRLIAEA
;
A
#
# COMPACT_ATOMS: atom_id res chain seq x y z
N MET A 1 7.49 -38.48 -25.56
CA MET A 1 6.02 -38.57 -25.55
C MET A 1 5.49 -37.43 -24.70
N ASN A 2 4.40 -36.81 -25.14
CA ASN A 2 4.04 -35.41 -24.92
C ASN A 2 3.79 -34.96 -23.46
N MET A 3 4.10 -33.68 -23.24
CA MET A 3 3.59 -32.83 -22.17
C MET A 3 2.08 -32.60 -22.33
N ALA A 4 1.34 -32.63 -21.22
CA ALA A 4 0.13 -31.86 -21.03
C ALA A 4 -0.19 -31.79 -19.54
N GLY A 5 0.28 -30.72 -18.87
CA GLY A 5 -0.31 -30.32 -17.61
C GLY A 5 -1.79 -30.02 -17.87
N GLN A 6 -2.67 -30.81 -17.27
CA GLN A 6 -4.11 -30.62 -17.37
C GLN A 6 -4.47 -29.27 -16.76
N PHE A 7 -4.62 -28.26 -17.62
CA PHE A 7 -5.43 -27.10 -17.33
C PHE A 7 -6.83 -27.62 -17.04
N ARG A 8 -7.30 -27.43 -15.80
CA ARG A 8 -8.68 -27.69 -15.43
C ARG A 8 -9.49 -26.50 -15.93
N PRO A 9 -10.34 -26.64 -16.96
CA PRO A 9 -11.27 -25.58 -17.31
C PRO A 9 -12.24 -25.38 -16.14
N ILE A 10 -12.47 -24.13 -15.77
CA ILE A 10 -13.51 -23.74 -14.82
C ILE A 10 -14.85 -24.11 -15.47
N PRO A 11 -15.77 -24.79 -14.76
CA PRO A 11 -17.09 -25.08 -15.30
C PRO A 11 -17.80 -23.77 -15.70
N PRO A 12 -18.45 -23.70 -16.87
CA PRO A 12 -19.22 -22.53 -17.26
C PRO A 12 -20.48 -22.51 -16.40
N GLY A 13 -20.51 -21.69 -15.34
CA GLY A 13 -21.73 -21.57 -14.52
C GLY A 13 -21.63 -21.07 -13.08
N GLY A 14 -20.49 -20.61 -12.57
CA GLY A 14 -20.46 -19.94 -11.26
C GLY A 14 -19.12 -19.30 -10.95
N GLU A 15 -18.97 -18.03 -10.60
CA GLU A 15 -19.93 -16.94 -10.35
C GLU A 15 -19.26 -15.63 -10.81
N PRO A 16 -19.47 -15.19 -12.06
CA PRO A 16 -18.96 -13.91 -12.55
C PRO A 16 -19.24 -12.67 -11.68
N PRO A 17 -20.44 -12.51 -11.07
CA PRO A 17 -20.71 -11.33 -10.25
C PRO A 17 -19.87 -11.27 -8.96
N LEU A 18 -19.35 -12.41 -8.47
CA LEU A 18 -18.48 -12.44 -7.29
C LEU A 18 -17.07 -11.96 -7.60
N VAL A 19 -16.54 -12.26 -8.79
CA VAL A 19 -15.21 -11.78 -9.19
C VAL A 19 -15.22 -10.25 -9.36
N ALA A 20 -16.24 -9.71 -10.02
CA ALA A 20 -16.41 -8.27 -10.17
C ALA A 20 -16.56 -7.58 -8.80
N ALA A 21 -17.39 -8.12 -7.91
CA ALA A 21 -17.57 -7.57 -6.56
C ALA A 21 -16.27 -7.58 -5.73
N GLN A 22 -15.49 -8.66 -5.79
CA GLN A 22 -14.20 -8.76 -5.11
C GLN A 22 -13.17 -7.76 -5.67
N LEU A 23 -13.11 -7.62 -7.00
CA LEU A 23 -12.20 -6.66 -7.63
C LEU A 23 -12.60 -5.22 -7.32
N GLN A 24 -13.90 -4.91 -7.29
CA GLN A 24 -14.40 -3.60 -6.89
C GLN A 24 -14.07 -3.30 -5.42
N GLN A 25 -14.34 -4.24 -4.51
CA GLN A 25 -13.96 -4.11 -3.11
C GLN A 25 -12.44 -3.87 -2.97
N GLY A 26 -11.62 -4.62 -3.70
CA GLY A 26 -10.17 -4.42 -3.73
C GLY A 26 -9.78 -3.01 -4.18
N LEU A 27 -10.46 -2.47 -5.20
CA LEU A 27 -10.20 -1.13 -5.70
C LEU A 27 -10.53 -0.06 -4.65
N GLU A 28 -11.72 -0.15 -4.03
CA GLU A 28 -12.15 0.75 -2.97
C GLU A 28 -11.17 0.75 -1.78
N LEU A 29 -10.68 -0.43 -1.37
CA LEU A 29 -9.68 -0.55 -0.31
C LEU A 29 -8.34 0.11 -0.69
N VAL A 30 -7.88 -0.06 -1.93
CA VAL A 30 -6.63 0.58 -2.39
C VAL A 30 -6.78 2.10 -2.47
N GLU A 31 -7.95 2.60 -2.85
CA GLU A 31 -8.25 4.03 -2.88
C GLU A 31 -8.28 4.63 -1.47
N ASP A 32 -8.98 4.00 -0.52
CA ASP A 32 -9.01 4.42 0.88
C ASP A 32 -7.60 4.41 1.50
N LEU A 33 -6.82 3.35 1.27
CA LEU A 33 -5.41 3.27 1.68
C LEU A 33 -4.57 4.39 1.05
N SER A 34 -4.81 4.71 -0.22
CA SER A 34 -4.09 5.77 -0.92
C SER A 34 -4.39 7.16 -0.35
N ILE A 35 -5.63 7.41 0.06
CA ILE A 35 -6.06 8.65 0.70
C ILE A 35 -5.38 8.78 2.07
N LYS A 36 -5.46 7.74 2.91
CA LYS A 36 -4.81 7.76 4.25
C LYS A 36 -3.31 7.96 4.15
N LEU A 37 -2.67 7.30 3.19
CA LEU A 37 -1.24 7.43 2.95
C LEU A 37 -0.87 8.83 2.45
N GLN A 38 -1.71 9.45 1.63
CA GLN A 38 -1.52 10.84 1.21
C GLN A 38 -1.62 11.79 2.41
N HIS A 39 -2.62 11.62 3.26
CA HIS A 39 -2.79 12.42 4.47
C HIS A 39 -1.56 12.31 5.39
N LEU A 40 -1.04 11.10 5.58
CA LEU A 40 0.21 10.88 6.33
C LEU A 40 1.41 11.63 5.70
N ASP A 41 1.55 11.56 4.37
CA ASP A 41 2.64 12.26 3.66
C ASP A 41 2.54 13.79 3.84
N GLU A 42 1.33 14.35 3.84
CA GLU A 42 1.04 15.77 4.08
C GLU A 42 1.39 16.17 5.52
N LEU A 43 1.00 15.38 6.53
CA LEU A 43 1.37 15.62 7.93
C LEU A 43 2.88 15.56 8.17
N MET A 44 3.59 14.69 7.45
CA MET A 44 5.06 14.67 7.51
C MET A 44 5.71 15.98 7.03
N LEU A 45 5.00 16.82 6.25
CA LEU A 45 5.50 18.15 5.86
C LEU A 45 5.25 19.21 6.94
N THR A 46 4.20 19.07 7.75
CA THR A 46 3.90 20.01 8.84
C THR A 46 4.87 19.81 10.01
N GLY A 47 5.41 18.60 10.16
CA GLY A 47 6.38 18.26 11.20
C GLY A 47 5.76 18.08 12.58
N GLN A 48 4.45 17.81 12.67
CA GLN A 48 3.74 17.56 13.93
C GLN A 48 3.85 16.08 14.33
N PRO A 49 4.71 15.71 15.30
CA PRO A 49 5.04 14.30 15.56
C PRO A 49 3.86 13.47 16.07
N ASN A 50 2.96 14.06 16.87
CA ASN A 50 1.80 13.36 17.42
C ASN A 50 0.80 12.99 16.31
N GLU A 51 0.47 13.96 15.43
CA GLU A 51 -0.45 13.77 14.31
C GLU A 51 0.11 12.77 13.29
N ILE A 52 1.42 12.83 13.02
CA ILE A 52 2.11 11.85 12.17
C ILE A 52 1.98 10.44 12.77
N SER A 53 2.16 10.28 14.08
CA SER A 53 2.06 8.99 14.75
C SER A 53 0.64 8.41 14.67
N GLU A 54 -0.38 9.25 14.87
CA GLU A 54 -1.79 8.84 14.80
C GLU A 54 -2.20 8.45 13.37
N ALA A 55 -1.81 9.25 12.38
CA ALA A 55 -2.05 8.94 10.98
C ALA A 55 -1.32 7.67 10.53
N ALA A 56 -0.10 7.43 11.01
CA ALA A 56 0.65 6.21 10.73
C ALA A 56 -0.04 4.97 11.31
N ALA A 57 -0.55 5.04 12.55
CA ALA A 57 -1.32 3.96 13.17
C ALA A 57 -2.61 3.67 12.38
N THR A 58 -3.27 4.72 11.88
CA THR A 58 -4.47 4.60 11.05
C THR A 58 -4.19 3.89 9.72
N VAL A 59 -3.07 4.22 9.05
CA VAL A 59 -2.62 3.50 7.84
C VAL A 59 -2.28 2.05 8.14
N GLU A 60 -1.57 1.78 9.24
CA GLU A 60 -1.20 0.41 9.64
C GLU A 60 -2.44 -0.44 9.93
N PHE A 61 -3.41 0.11 10.66
CA PHE A 61 -4.67 -0.55 10.93
C PHE A 61 -5.43 -0.87 9.64
N ALA A 62 -5.56 0.11 8.74
CA ALA A 62 -6.23 -0.08 7.46
C ALA A 62 -5.54 -1.15 6.59
N LEU A 63 -4.20 -1.20 6.59
CA LEU A 63 -3.46 -2.25 5.89
C LEU A 63 -3.76 -3.64 6.46
N LYS A 64 -3.78 -3.77 7.79
CA LYS A 64 -4.10 -5.03 8.48
C LYS A 64 -5.53 -5.48 8.22
N SER A 65 -6.50 -4.55 8.26
CA SER A 65 -7.90 -4.87 8.00
C SER A 65 -8.17 -5.25 6.54
N SER A 66 -7.40 -4.71 5.59
CA SER A 66 -7.55 -4.99 4.16
C SER A 66 -6.83 -6.27 3.71
N ALA A 67 -5.92 -6.81 4.52
CA ALA A 67 -5.13 -7.99 4.17
C ALA A 67 -5.97 -9.24 3.79
N PRO A 68 -7.07 -9.58 4.49
CA PRO A 68 -7.93 -10.71 4.10
C PRO A 68 -8.56 -10.52 2.71
N ALA A 69 -9.07 -9.32 2.41
CA ALA A 69 -9.68 -9.03 1.12
C ALA A 69 -8.68 -9.16 -0.05
N PHE A 70 -7.43 -8.70 0.15
CA PHE A 70 -6.39 -8.90 -0.86
C PHE A 70 -5.97 -10.37 -1.01
N ALA A 71 -6.02 -11.15 0.07
CA ALA A 71 -5.77 -12.60 0.00
C ALA A 71 -6.88 -13.31 -0.79
N ASP A 72 -8.14 -12.95 -0.56
CA ASP A 72 -9.29 -13.50 -1.29
C ASP A 72 -9.22 -13.16 -2.79
N ILE A 73 -8.85 -11.93 -3.14
CA ILE A 73 -8.62 -11.53 -4.53
C ILE A 73 -7.50 -12.37 -5.14
N ALA A 74 -6.37 -12.53 -4.44
CA ALA A 74 -5.25 -13.34 -4.93
C ALA A 74 -5.63 -14.80 -5.15
N ASP A 75 -6.43 -15.39 -4.25
CA ASP A 75 -6.94 -16.75 -4.41
C ASP A 75 -7.90 -16.86 -5.60
N THR A 76 -8.82 -15.90 -5.78
CA THR A 76 -9.68 -15.83 -6.97
C THR A 76 -8.87 -15.73 -8.26
N MET A 77 -7.82 -14.90 -8.30
CA MET A 77 -6.93 -14.83 -9.47
C MET A 77 -6.19 -16.16 -9.71
N GLY A 78 -5.76 -16.84 -8.64
CA GLY A 78 -5.17 -18.18 -8.71
C GLY A 78 -6.13 -19.21 -9.29
N ARG A 79 -7.41 -19.18 -8.88
CA ARG A 79 -8.47 -20.04 -9.44
C ARG A 79 -8.74 -19.76 -10.92
N LEU A 80 -8.61 -18.50 -11.35
CA LEU A 80 -8.66 -18.09 -12.76
C LEU A 80 -7.44 -18.54 -13.58
N GLY A 81 -6.43 -19.14 -12.94
CA GLY A 81 -5.16 -19.52 -13.60
C GLY A 81 -4.28 -18.33 -13.94
N ALA A 82 -4.52 -17.17 -13.31
CA ALA A 82 -3.79 -15.95 -13.57
C ALA A 82 -2.70 -15.70 -12.52
N SER A 83 -1.46 -15.50 -12.98
CA SER A 83 -0.32 -15.15 -12.13
C SER A 83 -0.21 -13.65 -11.83
N SER A 84 -1.04 -12.82 -12.47
CA SER A 84 -1.07 -11.37 -12.30
C SER A 84 -2.44 -10.82 -12.64
N LEU A 85 -2.76 -9.61 -12.16
CA LEU A 85 -4.00 -8.91 -12.53
C LEU A 85 -4.11 -8.65 -14.05
N ALA A 86 -2.98 -8.45 -14.74
CA ALA A 86 -2.97 -8.31 -16.20
C ALA A 86 -3.34 -9.62 -16.91
N ALA A 87 -2.80 -10.75 -16.42
CA ALA A 87 -3.17 -12.07 -16.91
C ALA A 87 -4.64 -12.39 -16.59
N ALA A 88 -5.12 -12.00 -15.42
CA ALA A 88 -6.51 -12.17 -15.02
C ALA A 88 -7.45 -11.38 -15.93
N ALA A 89 -7.14 -10.11 -16.22
CA ALA A 89 -7.90 -9.30 -17.16
C ALA A 89 -7.97 -9.96 -18.54
N ALA A 90 -6.87 -10.55 -19.04
CA ALA A 90 -6.88 -11.30 -20.29
C ALA A 90 -7.77 -12.55 -20.22
N GLN A 91 -7.68 -13.34 -19.15
CA GLN A 91 -8.52 -14.52 -18.95
C GLN A 91 -10.01 -14.15 -18.84
N LEU A 92 -10.34 -13.06 -18.18
CA LEU A 92 -11.71 -12.56 -18.04
C LEU A 92 -12.29 -12.13 -19.40
N ARG A 93 -11.52 -11.44 -20.25
CA ARG A 93 -11.93 -11.13 -21.62
C ARG A 93 -12.16 -12.39 -22.47
N HIS A 94 -11.33 -13.42 -22.27
CA HIS A 94 -11.51 -14.69 -22.99
C HIS A 94 -12.84 -15.40 -22.67
N ILE A 95 -13.39 -15.16 -21.48
CA ILE A 95 -14.70 -15.68 -21.07
C ILE A 95 -15.82 -14.63 -21.18
N GLU A 96 -15.60 -13.56 -21.94
CA GLU A 96 -16.56 -12.47 -22.22
C GLU A 96 -16.97 -11.63 -21.00
N GLU A 97 -16.17 -11.65 -19.92
CA GLU A 97 -16.38 -10.86 -18.70
C GLU A 97 -15.64 -9.51 -18.74
N GLU A 98 -16.10 -8.61 -19.62
CA GLU A 98 -15.45 -7.31 -19.87
C GLU A 98 -15.42 -6.39 -18.63
N ASP A 99 -16.50 -6.37 -17.84
CA ASP A 99 -16.58 -5.51 -16.64
C ASP A 99 -15.54 -5.93 -15.58
N ALA A 100 -15.46 -7.24 -15.30
CA ALA A 100 -14.47 -7.77 -14.37
C ALA A 100 -13.04 -7.59 -14.90
N ALA A 101 -12.83 -7.73 -16.22
CA ALA A 101 -11.53 -7.45 -16.83
C ALA A 101 -11.11 -5.98 -16.67
N GLY A 102 -12.05 -5.05 -16.83
CA GLY A 102 -11.86 -3.62 -16.59
C GLY A 102 -11.47 -3.34 -15.14
N LEU A 103 -12.16 -3.96 -14.18
CA LEU A 103 -11.86 -3.83 -12.75
C LEU A 103 -10.49 -4.40 -12.38
N ALA A 104 -10.09 -5.54 -12.95
CA ALA A 104 -8.76 -6.11 -12.72
C ALA A 104 -7.64 -5.17 -13.20
N GLU A 105 -7.83 -4.53 -14.36
CA GLU A 105 -6.86 -3.55 -14.87
C GLU A 105 -6.87 -2.26 -14.04
N ALA A 106 -8.03 -1.78 -13.62
CA ALA A 106 -8.15 -0.62 -12.72
C ALA A 106 -7.45 -0.87 -11.38
N LEU A 107 -7.68 -2.03 -10.77
CA LEU A 107 -7.03 -2.46 -9.53
C LEU A 107 -5.51 -2.53 -9.70
N ARG A 108 -5.03 -3.05 -10.85
CA ARG A 108 -3.59 -3.07 -11.17
C ARG A 108 -3.00 -1.66 -11.18
N PHE A 109 -3.65 -0.70 -11.84
CA PHE A 109 -3.18 0.68 -11.89
C PHE A 109 -3.24 1.36 -10.52
N ALA A 110 -4.30 1.12 -9.75
CA ALA A 110 -4.44 1.64 -8.39
C ALA A 110 -3.32 1.13 -7.48
N LEU A 111 -3.03 -0.17 -7.50
CA LEU A 111 -1.93 -0.77 -6.73
C LEU A 111 -0.56 -0.22 -7.14
N ALA A 112 -0.32 -0.05 -8.44
CA ALA A 112 0.94 0.55 -8.92
C ALA A 112 1.11 2.00 -8.42
N ARG A 113 0.02 2.78 -8.42
CA ARG A 113 0.00 4.15 -7.90
C ARG A 113 0.24 4.18 -6.38
N PHE A 114 -0.46 3.30 -5.66
CA PHE A 114 -0.31 3.14 -4.21
C PHE A 114 1.13 2.77 -3.84
N ALA A 115 1.73 1.80 -4.53
CA ALA A 115 3.12 1.38 -4.31
C ALA A 115 4.12 2.53 -4.55
N LYS A 116 3.92 3.33 -5.61
CA LYS A 116 4.75 4.52 -5.83
C LYS A 116 4.61 5.52 -4.69
N ARG A 117 3.39 5.73 -4.19
CA ARG A 117 3.11 6.65 -3.08
C ARG A 117 3.75 6.15 -1.78
N SER A 118 3.67 4.85 -1.49
CA SER A 118 4.21 4.28 -0.24
C SER A 118 5.72 4.40 -0.17
N VAL A 119 6.42 4.21 -1.30
CA VAL A 119 7.85 4.45 -1.40
C VAL A 119 8.20 5.91 -1.12
N ASN A 120 7.42 6.86 -1.65
CA ASN A 120 7.66 8.29 -1.41
C ASN A 120 7.43 8.69 0.05
N ALA A 121 6.34 8.24 0.66
CA ALA A 121 6.05 8.48 2.07
C ALA A 121 7.16 7.90 2.97
N ASN A 122 7.64 6.68 2.68
CA ASN A 122 8.75 6.08 3.41
C ASN A 122 10.05 6.89 3.28
N ARG A 123 10.39 7.36 2.07
CA ARG A 123 11.56 8.23 1.85
C ARG A 123 11.45 9.51 2.69
N ARG A 124 10.26 10.11 2.76
CA ARG A 124 10.01 11.31 3.58
C ARG A 124 10.17 11.02 5.07
N ALA A 125 9.62 9.92 5.56
CA ALA A 125 9.78 9.49 6.96
C ALA A 125 11.26 9.34 7.34
N VAL A 126 12.08 8.75 6.46
CA VAL A 126 13.53 8.62 6.69
C VAL A 126 14.23 9.99 6.72
N GLN A 127 13.86 10.90 5.82
CA GLN A 127 14.41 12.26 5.80
C GLN A 127 14.04 13.05 7.07
N LEU A 128 12.78 12.99 7.49
CA LEU A 128 12.29 13.62 8.72
C LEU A 128 13.07 13.13 9.94
N ASN A 129 13.21 11.81 10.09
CA ASN A 129 13.97 11.21 11.20
C ASN A 129 15.45 11.65 11.22
N ARG A 130 16.08 11.81 10.06
CA ARG A 130 17.45 12.33 9.97
C ARG A 130 17.52 13.80 10.40
N GLY A 131 16.57 14.62 9.96
CA GLY A 131 16.47 16.02 10.35
C GLY A 131 16.27 16.21 11.85
N LEU A 132 15.36 15.45 12.46
CA LEU A 132 15.12 15.46 13.91
C LEU A 132 16.37 15.04 14.69
N ASN A 133 17.04 13.97 14.29
CA ASN A 133 18.28 13.53 14.94
C ASN A 133 19.40 14.58 14.83
N ALA A 134 19.52 15.27 13.70
CA ALA A 134 20.49 16.35 13.54
C ALA A 134 20.15 17.55 14.45
N ALA A 135 18.89 17.96 14.51
CA ALA A 135 18.42 19.03 15.38
C ALA A 135 18.66 18.71 16.86
N LEU A 136 18.35 17.49 17.30
CA LEU A 136 18.60 17.02 18.67
C LEU A 136 20.09 17.06 19.02
N LYS A 137 20.98 16.63 18.12
CA LYS A 137 22.44 16.72 18.34
C LYS A 137 22.92 18.16 18.46
N THR A 138 22.39 19.08 17.66
CA THR A 138 22.72 20.51 17.75
C THR A 138 22.23 21.10 19.09
N LEU A 139 21.01 20.77 19.52
CA LEU A 139 20.49 21.21 20.82
C LEU A 139 21.32 20.64 21.98
N GLN A 140 21.73 19.38 21.91
CA GLN A 140 22.64 18.77 22.89
C GLN A 140 23.99 19.49 22.91
N ALA A 141 24.57 19.83 21.76
CA ALA A 141 25.81 20.57 21.68
C ALA A 141 25.71 21.97 22.32
N LEU A 142 24.59 22.67 22.11
CA LEU A 142 24.31 23.96 22.74
C LEU A 142 24.19 23.83 24.26
N GLY A 143 23.42 22.86 24.76
CA GLY A 143 23.27 22.63 26.21
C GLY A 143 24.57 22.21 26.90
N VAL A 144 25.45 21.46 26.21
CA VAL A 144 26.79 21.10 26.70
C VAL A 144 27.71 22.33 26.73
N GLN A 145 27.64 23.23 25.75
CA GLN A 145 28.42 24.46 25.77
C GLN A 145 27.97 25.43 26.87
N GLU A 146 26.66 25.52 27.15
CA GLU A 146 26.13 26.35 28.22
C GLU A 146 26.56 25.83 29.61
N SER A 147 26.54 24.50 29.80
CA SER A 147 27.01 23.86 31.03
C SER A 147 28.54 23.96 31.22
N GLY A 148 29.32 23.84 30.14
CA GLY A 148 30.78 23.96 30.18
C GLY A 148 31.28 25.39 30.42
N ARG A 149 30.53 26.40 29.97
CA ARG A 149 30.87 27.81 30.21
C ARG A 149 30.61 28.24 31.65
N LEU A 150 29.54 27.74 32.29
CA LEU A 150 29.23 28.07 33.69
C LEU A 150 30.23 27.49 34.69
N ILE A 151 30.91 26.38 34.36
CA ILE A 151 31.95 25.78 35.22
C ILE A 151 33.29 26.50 35.09
N ALA A 152 33.52 27.23 33.99
CA ALA A 152 34.78 27.95 33.73
C ALA A 152 34.81 29.38 34.32
N GLU A 153 33.68 29.90 34.81
CA GLU A 153 33.56 31.24 35.43
C GLU A 153 33.39 31.21 36.97
N ALA A 154 33.48 30.04 37.62
CA ALA A 154 33.41 29.86 39.08
C ALA A 154 34.77 29.46 39.67
#